data_AF-A0A994J7Z5-F1
#
_entry.id   AF-A0A994J7Z5-F1
#
_cell.length_a   1.000
_cell.length_b   1.000
_cell.length_c   1.000
_cell.angle_alpha   90.00
_cell.angle_beta   90.00
_cell.angle_gamma   90.00
#
_symmetry.space_group_name_H-M   'P 1'
#
loop_
_entity.id
_entity.type
_entity.pdbx_description
1 polymer ?
#
loop_
_entity_poly.entity_id
_entity_poly.type
_entity_poly.pdbx_seq_one_letter_code
_entity_poly.pdbx_strand_id
1 'polypeptide(L)'
;MFSEELWLENEKKCAVVRKSKQGRKRQELLAVAFGVKVGVKGGFLWPPLKLFACSQISSLVRRAALTHNDNHFNYEKTHNFKVHTFRGPHWCEYCANFMWGLIAQGVRCSDCGLNVHKQCSKHVPNDCQPDLKRIKKVYCCDLTTLVKAHNTQRPMVVDICIREIEARGLKSEGLYRVSGFTEHIEDVKMAFDRDGEKADISANVYPDINIITGALKLYFRDLPIPVITYDTYSKFIDAARLL
;
A
#
# COMPACT_ATOMS: atom_id res chain seq x y z
N MET A 1 -36.62 -48.49 16.43
CA MET A 1 -37.74 -48.93 15.58
C MET A 1 -37.58 -48.18 14.26
N PHE A 2 -36.61 -48.55 13.41
CA PHE A 2 -36.47 -49.80 12.64
C PHE A 2 -37.63 -50.02 11.67
N SER A 3 -37.38 -49.66 10.40
CA SER A 3 -37.45 -50.47 9.16
C SER A 3 -37.26 -49.49 7.97
N GLU A 4 -36.40 -49.71 6.97
CA GLU A 4 -36.37 -50.81 5.98
C GLU A 4 -37.66 -50.85 5.13
N GLU A 5 -37.64 -51.07 3.81
CA GLU A 5 -36.60 -50.93 2.77
C GLU A 5 -37.35 -51.04 1.43
N LEU A 6 -36.95 -50.32 0.37
CA LEU A 6 -37.14 -50.83 -1.00
C LEU A 6 -36.18 -50.14 -1.99
N TRP A 7 -35.10 -50.83 -2.30
CA TRP A 7 -34.33 -50.65 -3.53
C TRP A 7 -34.85 -51.59 -4.62
N LEU A 8 -34.60 -51.23 -5.88
CA LEU A 8 -34.25 -52.11 -7.00
C LEU A 8 -33.53 -51.22 -8.02
N GLU A 9 -32.19 -51.29 -8.08
CA GLU A 9 -31.39 -51.94 -9.13
C GLU A 9 -31.56 -51.33 -10.54
N ASN A 10 -30.52 -51.13 -11.36
CA ASN A 10 -29.31 -51.92 -11.61
C ASN A 10 -28.14 -50.96 -11.99
N GLU A 11 -26.94 -51.06 -11.43
CA GLU A 11 -25.75 -51.81 -11.92
C GLU A 11 -25.36 -51.62 -13.42
N LYS A 12 -24.10 -51.65 -13.90
CA LYS A 12 -22.85 -52.40 -13.53
C LYS A 12 -21.60 -51.52 -13.84
N LYS A 13 -20.57 -51.38 -12.95
CA LYS A 13 -19.40 -52.27 -12.65
C LYS A 13 -18.42 -52.42 -13.85
N CYS A 14 -17.09 -52.45 -13.74
CA CYS A 14 -16.13 -52.80 -12.64
C CYS A 14 -15.04 -51.70 -12.47
N ALA A 15 -14.46 -51.36 -11.29
CA ALA A 15 -13.73 -52.14 -10.26
C ALA A 15 -12.35 -52.65 -10.72
N VAL A 16 -11.23 -52.24 -10.09
CA VAL A 16 -10.50 -52.93 -8.98
C VAL A 16 -9.51 -51.92 -8.33
N VAL A 17 -9.57 -51.57 -7.03
CA VAL A 17 -9.03 -52.29 -5.84
C VAL A 17 -7.48 -52.35 -5.88
N ARG A 18 -6.64 -51.93 -4.92
CA ARG A 18 -6.67 -51.36 -3.52
C ARG A 18 -5.36 -50.51 -3.37
N LYS A 19 -5.01 -49.77 -2.30
CA LYS A 19 -5.48 -49.64 -0.89
C LYS A 19 -5.28 -48.18 -0.39
N SER A 20 -4.80 -47.95 0.84
CA SER A 20 -4.51 -46.66 1.50
C SER A 20 -3.40 -46.83 2.55
N LYS A 21 -2.54 -45.80 2.77
CA LYS A 21 -2.35 -45.11 4.07
C LYS A 21 -1.21 -44.06 4.09
N GLN A 22 -1.48 -42.89 4.70
CA GLN A 22 -0.69 -42.20 5.75
C GLN A 22 0.82 -41.87 5.47
N GLY A 23 1.38 -40.67 5.67
CA GLY A 23 0.89 -39.37 6.14
C GLY A 23 1.98 -38.58 6.91
N ARG A 24 2.00 -37.23 6.78
CA ARG A 24 2.66 -36.23 7.67
C ARG A 24 4.17 -35.89 7.46
N LYS A 25 4.47 -34.59 7.68
CA LYS A 25 5.79 -33.89 7.71
C LYS A 25 6.45 -33.73 6.32
N ARG A 26 6.87 -32.56 5.81
CA ARG A 26 7.23 -31.23 6.38
C ARG A 26 8.43 -31.23 7.31
N GLN A 27 9.63 -31.45 6.75
CA GLN A 27 10.89 -30.73 7.04
C GLN A 27 11.99 -31.20 6.07
N GLU A 28 13.11 -30.47 6.00
CA GLU A 28 14.37 -30.82 5.31
C GLU A 28 14.43 -30.74 3.76
N LEU A 29 14.65 -29.50 3.27
CA LEU A 29 15.50 -29.25 2.10
C LEU A 29 16.51 -28.13 2.45
N LEU A 30 17.53 -28.50 3.24
CA LEU A 30 18.68 -27.67 3.60
C LEU A 30 19.97 -28.52 3.59
N ALA A 31 20.51 -28.83 2.41
CA ALA A 31 21.84 -29.44 2.28
C ALA A 31 22.42 -29.34 0.84
N VAL A 32 22.63 -28.11 0.33
CA VAL A 32 23.64 -27.86 -0.73
C VAL A 32 24.61 -26.78 -0.23
N ALA A 33 25.14 -27.04 0.96
CA ALA A 33 26.26 -26.33 1.56
C ALA A 33 27.25 -27.40 2.08
N PHE A 34 28.54 -27.06 2.14
CA PHE A 34 29.65 -27.96 2.51
C PHE A 34 30.12 -28.96 1.43
N GLY A 35 30.38 -28.45 0.23
CA GLY A 35 31.32 -29.08 -0.72
C GLY A 35 32.78 -28.90 -0.28
N VAL A 36 33.18 -29.48 0.86
CA VAL A 36 34.57 -29.47 1.34
C VAL A 36 35.32 -30.67 0.75
N LYS A 37 36.47 -30.43 0.12
CA LYS A 37 37.39 -31.49 -0.32
C LYS A 37 38.80 -31.17 0.18
N VAL A 38 39.30 -31.97 1.10
CA VAL A 38 40.65 -31.85 1.67
C VAL A 38 41.66 -32.58 0.79
N GLY A 39 42.78 -31.91 0.48
CA GLY A 39 43.93 -32.50 -0.21
C GLY A 39 45.15 -31.61 -0.02
N VAL A 40 46.20 -32.14 0.62
CA VAL A 40 47.40 -31.39 1.03
C VAL A 40 48.61 -31.88 0.24
N LYS A 41 49.37 -30.95 -0.39
CA LYS A 41 50.85 -30.87 -0.31
C LYS A 41 51.45 -29.77 -1.20
N GLY A 42 52.31 -28.94 -0.60
CA GLY A 42 53.53 -28.42 -1.23
C GLY A 42 53.49 -27.02 -1.86
N GLY A 43 54.48 -26.18 -1.50
CA GLY A 43 54.90 -25.01 -2.29
C GLY A 43 54.69 -23.64 -1.62
N PHE A 44 55.71 -23.12 -0.95
CA PHE A 44 55.80 -21.70 -0.62
C PHE A 44 56.13 -20.89 -1.89
N LEU A 45 55.39 -19.80 -2.15
CA LEU A 45 55.85 -18.57 -2.84
C LEU A 45 54.72 -17.53 -2.85
N TRP A 46 54.90 -16.41 -2.15
CA TRP A 46 54.09 -15.19 -2.34
C TRP A 46 54.54 -14.51 -3.65
N PRO A 47 53.66 -13.84 -4.43
CA PRO A 47 53.54 -12.38 -4.28
C PRO A 47 52.10 -11.87 -4.65
N PRO A 48 51.79 -10.64 -5.13
CA PRO A 48 50.78 -9.82 -4.44
C PRO A 48 49.60 -9.31 -5.31
N LEU A 49 48.63 -8.65 -4.65
CA LEU A 49 47.75 -7.60 -5.19
C LEU A 49 47.18 -7.74 -6.62
N LYS A 50 45.92 -8.23 -6.73
CA LYS A 50 44.87 -7.70 -7.63
C LYS A 50 43.58 -8.53 -7.51
N LEU A 51 42.57 -8.06 -6.76
CA LEU A 51 41.17 -8.50 -6.90
C LEU A 51 40.18 -7.48 -6.29
N PHE A 52 40.03 -6.33 -6.94
CA PHE A 52 38.82 -5.50 -6.84
C PHE A 52 38.33 -5.15 -8.24
N ALA A 53 37.89 -6.18 -8.95
CA ALA A 53 37.24 -6.08 -10.26
C ALA A 53 36.04 -7.04 -10.30
N CYS A 54 34.99 -6.68 -9.56
CA CYS A 54 33.62 -7.11 -9.83
C CYS A 54 32.72 -5.88 -9.86
N SER A 55 32.90 -5.07 -10.90
CA SER A 55 31.79 -4.31 -11.46
C SER A 55 30.69 -5.30 -11.91
N GLN A 56 29.44 -4.85 -11.92
CA GLN A 56 28.25 -5.60 -12.33
C GLN A 56 27.72 -6.69 -11.37
N ILE A 57 27.17 -6.24 -10.23
CA ILE A 57 25.82 -6.68 -9.85
C ILE A 57 24.93 -5.43 -9.80
N SER A 58 24.35 -5.08 -10.95
CA SER A 58 23.37 -4.00 -11.05
C SER A 58 22.10 -4.35 -10.27
N SER A 59 21.79 -3.58 -9.22
CA SER A 59 20.64 -3.78 -8.33
C SER A 59 19.27 -3.62 -9.02
N LEU A 60 19.24 -3.18 -10.29
CA LEU A 60 18.03 -3.03 -11.11
C LEU A 60 17.32 -4.36 -11.44
N VAL A 61 17.99 -5.51 -11.35
CA VAL A 61 17.40 -6.82 -11.74
C VAL A 61 16.44 -7.40 -10.67
N ARG A 62 16.24 -6.73 -9.53
CA ARG A 62 15.32 -7.22 -8.47
C ARG A 62 13.88 -6.70 -8.56
N ARG A 63 13.47 -6.07 -9.67
CA ARG A 63 12.08 -5.61 -9.90
C ARG A 63 11.36 -6.26 -11.10
N ALA A 64 12.04 -7.04 -11.93
CA ALA A 64 11.47 -7.65 -13.13
C ALA A 64 10.89 -9.07 -12.88
N ALA A 65 9.94 -9.19 -11.94
CA ALA A 65 9.23 -10.45 -11.68
C ALA A 65 7.89 -10.26 -10.94
N LEU A 66 7.05 -9.32 -11.40
CA LEU A 66 5.62 -9.31 -11.08
C LEU A 66 4.82 -9.19 -12.37
N THR A 67 3.93 -10.14 -12.60
CA THR A 67 2.97 -10.12 -13.70
C THR A 67 2.05 -8.91 -13.53
N HIS A 68 2.08 -7.97 -14.47
CA HIS A 68 1.17 -6.84 -14.46
C HIS A 68 -0.27 -7.34 -14.63
N ASN A 69 -1.15 -6.91 -13.74
CA ASN A 69 -2.59 -7.02 -13.90
C ASN A 69 -3.05 -5.69 -14.51
N ASP A 70 -3.63 -5.73 -15.71
CA ASP A 70 -3.85 -4.55 -16.58
C ASP A 70 -5.04 -3.66 -16.15
N ASN A 71 -5.07 -3.27 -14.87
CA ASN A 71 -5.99 -2.29 -14.29
C ASN A 71 -5.25 -1.27 -13.40
N HIS A 72 -3.94 -1.06 -13.61
CA HIS A 72 -3.21 0.00 -12.91
C HIS A 72 -3.43 1.35 -13.62
N PHE A 73 -4.25 2.21 -13.02
CA PHE A 73 -4.48 3.55 -13.51
C PHE A 73 -3.22 4.41 -13.28
N ASN A 74 -2.40 4.54 -14.32
CA ASN A 74 -1.11 5.22 -14.29
C ASN A 74 -1.25 6.75 -14.26
N TYR A 75 -1.72 7.29 -13.13
CA TYR A 75 -1.62 8.71 -12.85
C TYR A 75 -0.18 9.06 -12.42
N GLU A 76 0.38 10.15 -12.94
CA GLU A 76 1.67 10.69 -12.52
C GLU A 76 1.59 11.18 -11.06
N LYS A 77 2.61 10.92 -10.23
CA LYS A 77 2.63 11.40 -8.82
C LYS A 77 4.02 11.89 -8.41
N THR A 78 4.08 13.17 -8.05
CA THR A 78 5.25 13.82 -7.47
C THR A 78 5.63 13.22 -6.11
N HIS A 79 6.93 13.24 -5.79
CA HIS A 79 7.46 12.77 -4.51
C HIS A 79 7.34 13.85 -3.42
N ASN A 80 6.71 13.52 -2.29
CA ASN A 80 6.65 14.39 -1.10
C ASN A 80 7.98 14.38 -0.31
N PHE A 81 9.03 14.98 -0.89
CA PHE A 81 10.37 15.06 -0.29
C PHE A 81 10.42 16.02 0.91
N LYS A 82 10.90 15.52 2.05
CA LYS A 82 11.18 16.31 3.26
C LYS A 82 12.64 16.16 3.66
N VAL A 83 13.25 17.22 4.18
CA VAL A 83 14.64 17.18 4.70
C VAL A 83 14.75 16.13 5.80
N HIS A 84 15.78 15.30 5.74
CA HIS A 84 15.93 14.15 6.63
C HIS A 84 17.36 14.01 7.15
N THR A 85 17.51 13.81 8.46
CA THR A 85 18.78 13.47 9.09
C THR A 85 18.94 11.95 9.16
N PHE A 86 19.89 11.43 8.42
CA PHE A 86 20.17 10.00 8.33
C PHE A 86 21.05 9.54 9.51
N ARG A 87 20.68 8.44 10.15
CA ARG A 87 21.46 7.81 11.23
C ARG A 87 22.43 6.80 10.62
N GLY A 88 23.70 7.18 10.52
CA GLY A 88 24.74 6.36 9.88
C GLY A 88 24.91 6.63 8.38
N PRO A 89 25.91 6.00 7.72
CA PRO A 89 26.24 6.25 6.32
C PRO A 89 25.08 5.86 5.39
N HIS A 90 24.69 6.78 4.51
CA HIS A 90 23.62 6.58 3.52
C HIS A 90 24.05 7.12 2.14
N TRP A 91 23.51 6.52 1.08
CA TRP A 91 23.78 6.87 -0.31
C TRP A 91 22.50 7.36 -0.99
N CYS A 92 22.64 8.26 -1.96
CA CYS A 92 21.55 8.77 -2.76
C CYS A 92 21.10 7.73 -3.79
N GLU A 93 19.81 7.38 -3.78
CA GLU A 93 19.24 6.36 -4.67
C GLU A 93 19.15 6.81 -6.14
N TYR A 94 19.34 8.11 -6.42
CA TYR A 94 19.36 8.66 -7.78
C TYR A 94 20.76 8.64 -8.42
N CYS A 95 21.77 9.21 -7.76
CA CYS A 95 23.13 9.32 -8.32
C CYS A 95 24.14 8.30 -7.77
N ALA A 96 23.70 7.38 -6.91
CA ALA A 96 24.51 6.38 -6.20
C ALA A 96 25.66 6.92 -5.32
N ASN A 97 25.84 8.25 -5.23
CA ASN A 97 26.90 8.87 -4.42
C ASN A 97 26.50 9.01 -2.94
N PHE A 98 27.51 9.08 -2.08
CA PHE A 98 27.35 9.23 -0.63
C PHE A 98 26.67 10.56 -0.24
N MET A 99 25.83 10.53 0.81
CA MET A 99 25.18 11.72 1.37
C MET A 99 26.01 12.27 2.54
N TRP A 100 26.88 13.24 2.24
CA TRP A 100 27.78 13.87 3.20
C TRP A 100 27.04 14.71 4.25
N GLY A 101 27.58 14.76 5.47
CA GLY A 101 27.13 15.62 6.56
C GLY A 101 26.71 14.86 7.83
N LEU A 102 26.64 15.59 8.96
CA LEU A 102 26.18 15.03 10.24
C LEU A 102 24.66 15.14 10.44
N ILE A 103 24.04 16.15 9.83
CA ILE A 103 22.60 16.43 9.88
C ILE A 103 22.09 16.84 8.49
N ALA A 104 20.81 16.62 8.22
CA ALA A 104 20.12 17.07 7.00
C ALA A 104 20.86 16.72 5.69
N GLN A 105 21.50 15.55 5.61
CA GLN A 105 22.39 15.16 4.50
C GLN A 105 21.66 15.01 3.15
N GLY A 106 20.34 14.93 3.17
CA GLY A 106 19.50 14.83 2.00
C GLY A 106 18.02 14.98 2.33
N VAL A 107 17.19 14.52 1.40
CA VAL A 107 15.74 14.46 1.56
C VAL A 107 15.24 13.02 1.47
N ARG A 108 14.17 12.74 2.18
CA ARG A 108 13.43 11.48 2.16
C ARG A 108 12.01 11.76 1.69
N CYS A 109 11.52 11.01 0.71
CA CYS A 109 10.11 11.06 0.35
C CYS A 109 9.27 10.45 1.50
N SER A 110 8.25 11.19 1.96
CA SER A 110 7.38 10.76 3.06
C SER A 110 6.57 9.51 2.68
N ASP A 111 6.17 9.42 1.41
CA ASP A 111 5.16 8.48 0.93
C ASP A 111 5.78 7.12 0.55
N CYS A 112 6.88 7.13 -0.21
CA CYS A 112 7.57 5.91 -0.66
C CYS A 112 8.86 5.60 0.12
N GLY A 113 9.44 6.59 0.81
CA GLY A 113 10.70 6.43 1.55
C GLY A 113 11.99 6.59 0.73
N LEU A 114 11.91 6.94 -0.56
CA LEU A 114 13.05 7.21 -1.44
C LEU A 114 13.98 8.29 -0.86
N ASN A 115 15.29 8.05 -0.87
CA ASN A 115 16.32 8.89 -0.23
C ASN A 115 17.28 9.46 -1.27
N VAL A 116 17.36 10.79 -1.39
CA VAL A 116 18.20 11.47 -2.40
C VAL A 116 18.82 12.76 -1.86
N HIS A 117 19.88 13.26 -2.50
CA HIS A 117 20.39 14.61 -2.21
C HIS A 117 19.36 15.69 -2.56
N LYS A 118 19.48 16.87 -1.94
CA LYS A 118 18.62 18.04 -2.17
C LYS A 118 18.68 18.59 -3.62
N GLN A 119 19.80 18.41 -4.34
CA GLN A 119 19.87 18.71 -5.78
C GLN A 119 19.24 17.58 -6.62
N CYS A 120 19.47 16.32 -6.24
CA CYS A 120 18.94 15.16 -6.98
C CYS A 120 17.42 15.11 -6.97
N SER A 121 16.76 15.53 -5.89
CA SER A 121 15.29 15.54 -5.78
C SER A 121 14.56 16.37 -6.85
N LYS A 122 15.24 17.30 -7.54
CA LYS A 122 14.70 18.06 -8.66
C LYS A 122 14.68 17.29 -9.99
N HIS A 123 15.42 16.18 -10.06
CA HIS A 123 15.64 15.37 -11.27
C HIS A 123 15.04 13.96 -11.15
N VAL A 124 14.48 13.61 -9.98
CA VAL A 124 13.74 12.36 -9.79
C VAL A 124 12.42 12.46 -10.56
N PRO A 125 12.04 11.46 -11.38
CA PRO A 125 10.76 11.44 -12.08
C PRO A 125 9.57 11.37 -11.10
N ASN A 126 8.36 11.62 -11.60
CA ASN A 126 7.14 11.61 -10.80
C ASN A 126 6.48 10.22 -10.79
N ASP A 127 7.28 9.18 -10.56
CA ASP A 127 6.86 7.77 -10.52
C ASP A 127 6.62 7.27 -9.07
N CYS A 128 6.27 8.18 -8.15
CA CYS A 128 6.12 7.87 -6.73
C CYS A 128 5.09 6.76 -6.48
N GLN A 129 5.58 5.62 -5.96
CA GLN A 129 4.79 4.48 -5.46
C GLN A 129 4.81 4.49 -3.92
N PRO A 130 3.76 4.95 -3.24
CA PRO A 130 3.72 5.00 -1.78
C PRO A 130 3.73 3.59 -1.14
N ASP A 131 4.37 3.46 0.01
CA ASP A 131 4.36 2.22 0.80
C ASP A 131 3.27 2.31 1.88
N LEU A 132 2.29 1.40 1.84
CA LEU A 132 1.18 1.34 2.79
C LEU A 132 1.66 1.34 4.25
N LYS A 133 2.84 0.78 4.56
CA LYS A 133 3.42 0.76 5.93
C LYS A 133 3.80 2.16 6.45
N ARG A 134 3.86 3.16 5.57
CA ARG A 134 4.19 4.56 5.92
C ARG A 134 2.94 5.40 6.18
N ILE A 135 1.79 4.96 5.70
CA ILE A 135 0.49 5.61 5.90
C ILE A 135 -0.04 5.20 7.28
N LYS A 136 -0.05 6.15 8.22
CA LYS A 136 -0.49 5.94 9.61
C LYS A 136 -1.91 6.44 9.90
N LYS A 137 -2.50 7.14 8.93
CA LYS A 137 -3.78 7.86 9.01
C LYS A 137 -4.39 7.90 7.63
N VAL A 138 -5.71 7.85 7.57
CA VAL A 138 -6.50 7.95 6.35
C VAL A 138 -6.94 9.41 6.14
N TYR A 139 -7.35 10.08 7.22
CA TYR A 139 -7.59 11.52 7.23
C TYR A 139 -6.26 12.29 7.23
N CYS A 140 -6.27 13.50 6.65
CA CYS A 140 -5.10 14.33 6.39
C CYS A 140 -4.01 13.69 5.50
N CYS A 141 -4.23 12.49 4.95
CA CYS A 141 -3.39 11.92 3.91
C CYS A 141 -3.66 12.64 2.58
N ASP A 142 -2.65 12.77 1.73
CA ASP A 142 -2.86 13.24 0.36
C ASP A 142 -3.69 12.21 -0.44
N LEU A 143 -4.66 12.71 -1.20
CA LEU A 143 -5.61 11.90 -1.95
C LEU A 143 -4.91 10.94 -2.91
N THR A 144 -3.92 11.44 -3.68
CA THR A 144 -3.19 10.61 -4.66
C THR A 144 -2.32 9.56 -3.98
N THR A 145 -1.79 9.90 -2.80
CA THR A 145 -0.96 9.02 -1.97
C THR A 145 -1.76 7.85 -1.42
N LEU A 146 -2.94 8.13 -0.85
CA LEU A 146 -3.82 7.11 -0.29
C LEU A 146 -4.36 6.16 -1.36
N VAL A 147 -4.88 6.71 -2.46
CA VAL A 147 -5.47 5.92 -3.57
C VAL A 147 -4.43 5.00 -4.21
N LYS A 148 -3.20 5.49 -4.47
CA LYS A 148 -2.11 4.64 -4.98
C LYS A 148 -1.66 3.56 -4.01
N ALA A 149 -1.56 3.87 -2.71
CA ALA A 149 -1.10 2.90 -1.70
C ALA A 149 -2.08 1.72 -1.51
N HIS A 150 -3.38 1.99 -1.61
CA HIS A 150 -4.43 0.97 -1.53
C HIS A 150 -4.74 0.32 -2.88
N ASN A 151 -4.18 0.82 -4.00
CA ASN A 151 -4.47 0.38 -5.36
C ASN A 151 -5.98 0.41 -5.68
N THR A 152 -6.67 1.46 -5.25
CA THR A 152 -8.10 1.70 -5.52
C THR A 152 -8.27 2.83 -6.55
N GLN A 153 -9.52 3.14 -6.93
CA GLN A 153 -9.84 4.35 -7.71
C GLN A 153 -10.26 5.54 -6.84
N ARG A 154 -10.75 5.27 -5.63
CA ARG A 154 -11.24 6.26 -4.67
C ARG A 154 -10.85 5.82 -3.24
N PRO A 155 -10.79 6.76 -2.28
CA PRO A 155 -10.58 6.42 -0.88
C PRO A 155 -11.72 5.57 -0.32
N MET A 156 -11.40 4.59 0.53
CA MET A 156 -12.39 3.79 1.24
C MET A 156 -13.37 4.62 2.06
N VAL A 157 -12.94 5.76 2.63
CA VAL A 157 -13.82 6.70 3.36
C VAL A 157 -14.96 7.20 2.46
N VAL A 158 -14.66 7.51 1.20
CA VAL A 158 -15.65 8.02 0.24
C VAL A 158 -16.64 6.92 -0.12
N ASP A 159 -16.16 5.75 -0.52
CA ASP A 159 -17.04 4.64 -0.91
C ASP A 159 -17.87 4.09 0.27
N ILE A 160 -17.30 4.01 1.47
CA ILE A 160 -17.99 3.51 2.67
C ILE A 160 -19.03 4.53 3.17
N CYS A 161 -18.68 5.81 3.31
CA CYS A 161 -19.63 6.83 3.75
C CYS A 161 -20.77 7.05 2.76
N ILE A 162 -20.49 7.12 1.44
CA ILE A 162 -21.54 7.28 0.43
C ILE A 162 -22.50 6.09 0.46
N ARG A 163 -21.99 4.85 0.50
CA ARG A 163 -22.83 3.64 0.59
C ARG A 163 -23.76 3.65 1.81
N GLU A 164 -23.29 4.10 2.96
CA GLU A 164 -24.11 4.22 4.19
C GLU A 164 -25.15 5.36 4.08
N ILE A 165 -24.77 6.50 3.48
CA ILE A 165 -25.66 7.64 3.23
C ILE A 165 -26.75 7.29 2.20
N GLU A 166 -26.42 6.55 1.15
CA GLU A 166 -27.38 6.08 0.15
C GLU A 166 -28.35 5.03 0.73
N ALA A 167 -27.85 4.15 1.60
CA ALA A 167 -28.67 3.07 2.19
C ALA A 167 -29.79 3.58 3.12
N ARG A 168 -29.56 4.64 3.91
CA ARG A 168 -30.54 5.16 4.89
C ARG A 168 -30.78 6.67 4.89
N GLY A 169 -29.87 7.46 4.33
CA GLY A 169 -29.86 8.93 4.45
C GLY A 169 -30.71 9.68 3.42
N LEU A 170 -31.01 9.09 2.25
CA LEU A 170 -31.65 9.79 1.12
C LEU A 170 -33.05 10.37 1.43
N LYS A 171 -33.73 9.88 2.46
CA LYS A 171 -35.03 10.38 2.92
C LYS A 171 -34.95 11.37 4.09
N SER A 172 -33.74 11.66 4.59
CA SER A 172 -33.54 12.61 5.68
C SER A 172 -33.63 14.05 5.17
N GLU A 173 -34.43 14.87 5.84
CA GLU A 173 -34.50 16.30 5.50
C GLU A 173 -33.16 16.99 5.78
N GLY A 174 -32.75 17.88 4.87
CA GLY A 174 -31.54 18.69 5.06
C GLY A 174 -30.23 17.93 5.06
N LEU A 175 -30.17 16.75 4.41
CA LEU A 175 -28.95 15.97 4.21
C LEU A 175 -27.78 16.87 3.74
N TYR A 176 -26.59 16.68 4.32
CA TYR A 176 -25.39 17.54 4.19
C TYR A 176 -25.52 18.99 4.70
N ARG A 177 -26.71 19.59 4.76
CA ARG A 177 -26.96 20.92 5.35
C ARG A 177 -26.95 20.88 6.87
N VAL A 178 -27.63 19.90 7.46
CA VAL A 178 -27.63 19.65 8.91
C VAL A 178 -26.27 19.04 9.31
N SER A 179 -25.84 19.31 10.53
CA SER A 179 -24.61 18.77 11.12
C SER A 179 -24.98 17.89 12.31
N GLY A 180 -24.42 16.67 12.34
CA GLY A 180 -24.50 15.82 13.52
C GLY A 180 -23.56 16.29 14.63
N PHE A 181 -23.53 15.56 15.74
CA PHE A 181 -22.66 15.86 16.88
C PHE A 181 -21.17 15.78 16.50
N THR A 182 -20.43 16.87 16.76
CA THR A 182 -19.00 17.00 16.40
C THR A 182 -18.13 15.90 17.00
N GLU A 183 -18.41 15.49 18.25
CA GLU A 183 -17.66 14.44 18.94
C GLU A 183 -17.74 13.11 18.17
N HIS A 184 -18.96 12.66 17.83
CA HIS A 184 -19.16 11.46 17.02
C HIS A 184 -18.58 11.58 15.60
N ILE A 185 -18.49 12.78 15.02
CA ILE A 185 -17.85 13.00 13.72
C ILE A 185 -16.34 12.75 13.80
N GLU A 186 -15.68 13.22 14.85
CA GLU A 186 -14.26 12.92 15.09
C GLU A 186 -14.05 11.44 15.48
N ASP A 187 -14.99 10.80 16.19
CA ASP A 187 -14.94 9.35 16.48
C ASP A 187 -14.95 8.51 15.19
N VAL A 188 -15.83 8.82 14.22
CA VAL A 188 -15.87 8.15 12.90
C VAL A 188 -14.53 8.31 12.17
N LYS A 189 -13.96 9.52 12.20
CA LYS A 189 -12.62 9.79 11.64
C LYS A 189 -11.53 8.97 12.34
N MET A 190 -11.58 8.84 13.66
CA MET A 190 -10.67 8.01 14.44
C MET A 190 -10.83 6.51 14.16
N ALA A 191 -12.04 6.05 13.84
CA ALA A 191 -12.29 4.69 13.37
C ALA A 191 -11.65 4.43 12.00
N PHE A 192 -11.83 5.35 11.02
CA PHE A 192 -11.15 5.24 9.72
C PHE A 192 -9.62 5.31 9.83
N ASP A 193 -9.07 6.19 10.66
CA ASP A 193 -7.62 6.30 10.89
C ASP A 193 -7.00 5.04 11.52
N ARG A 194 -7.79 4.23 12.25
CA ARG A 194 -7.35 3.03 12.96
C ARG A 194 -7.59 1.74 12.17
N ASP A 195 -8.83 1.56 11.70
CA ASP A 195 -9.36 0.30 11.19
C ASP A 195 -9.52 0.31 9.65
N GLY A 196 -9.39 1.48 9.03
CA GLY A 196 -9.41 1.66 7.57
C GLY A 196 -10.71 1.16 6.94
N GLU A 197 -10.61 0.19 6.02
CA GLU A 197 -11.76 -0.45 5.37
C GLU A 197 -12.68 -1.22 6.34
N LYS A 198 -12.23 -1.50 7.57
CA LYS A 198 -13.00 -2.25 8.59
C LYS A 198 -13.69 -1.35 9.61
N ALA A 199 -13.64 -0.02 9.45
CA ALA A 199 -14.32 0.90 10.34
C ALA A 199 -15.85 0.67 10.33
N ASP A 200 -16.43 0.42 11.50
CA ASP A 200 -17.88 0.27 11.65
C ASP A 200 -18.53 1.65 11.76
N ILE A 201 -19.28 2.03 10.72
CA ILE A 201 -20.08 3.25 10.67
C ILE A 201 -21.58 2.97 10.58
N SER A 202 -21.99 1.74 10.93
CA SER A 202 -23.37 1.28 10.78
C SER A 202 -24.36 2.07 11.64
N ALA A 203 -25.65 2.02 11.25
CA ALA A 203 -26.75 2.62 11.98
C ALA A 203 -26.87 2.17 13.47
N ASN A 204 -26.26 1.04 13.85
CA ASN A 204 -26.21 0.57 15.24
C ASN A 204 -25.24 1.39 16.10
N VAL A 205 -24.12 1.84 15.54
CA VAL A 205 -23.12 2.67 16.23
C VAL A 205 -23.45 4.16 16.11
N TYR A 206 -23.85 4.60 14.91
CA TYR A 206 -24.16 6.00 14.62
C TYR A 206 -25.58 6.15 14.02
N PRO A 207 -26.63 6.23 14.86
CA PRO A 207 -28.01 6.33 14.39
C PRO A 207 -28.30 7.59 13.57
N ASP A 208 -27.70 8.74 13.93
CA ASP A 208 -27.82 9.98 13.17
C ASP A 208 -26.93 9.97 11.92
N ILE A 209 -27.55 10.05 10.74
CA ILE A 209 -26.82 10.08 9.46
C ILE A 209 -26.05 11.39 9.24
N ASN A 210 -26.39 12.46 9.96
CA ASN A 210 -25.67 13.72 9.87
C ASN A 210 -24.26 13.64 10.48
N ILE A 211 -23.97 12.60 11.27
CA ILE A 211 -22.62 12.23 11.69
C ILE A 211 -21.82 11.72 10.48
N ILE A 212 -22.39 10.82 9.67
CA ILE A 212 -21.69 10.23 8.52
C ILE A 212 -21.49 11.26 7.40
N THR A 213 -22.50 12.10 7.12
CA THR A 213 -22.32 13.23 6.19
C THR A 213 -21.31 14.25 6.76
N GLY A 214 -21.27 14.44 8.07
CA GLY A 214 -20.28 15.24 8.79
C GLY A 214 -18.86 14.72 8.59
N ALA A 215 -18.64 13.42 8.79
CA ALA A 215 -17.35 12.75 8.62
C ALA A 215 -16.87 12.77 7.17
N LEU A 216 -17.77 12.62 6.19
CA LEU A 216 -17.44 12.75 4.76
C LEU A 216 -17.09 14.20 4.37
N LYS A 217 -17.84 15.19 4.87
CA LYS A 217 -17.50 16.63 4.71
C LYS A 217 -16.13 16.95 5.34
N LEU A 218 -15.86 16.41 6.53
CA LEU A 218 -14.59 16.55 7.24
C LEU A 218 -13.44 15.93 6.44
N TYR A 219 -13.63 14.75 5.83
CA TYR A 219 -12.60 14.09 5.03
C TYR A 219 -12.07 14.99 3.90
N PHE A 220 -12.97 15.58 3.10
CA PHE A 220 -12.57 16.48 2.02
C PHE A 220 -11.97 17.80 2.50
N ARG A 221 -12.36 18.28 3.69
CA ARG A 221 -11.80 19.49 4.32
C ARG A 221 -10.40 19.26 4.89
N ASP A 222 -10.13 18.05 5.39
CA ASP A 222 -8.86 17.67 6.01
C ASP A 222 -7.78 17.29 4.97
N LEU A 223 -8.11 17.20 3.67
CA LEU A 223 -7.13 16.92 2.61
C LEU A 223 -6.08 18.04 2.49
N PRO A 224 -4.79 17.71 2.37
CA PRO A 224 -3.71 18.71 2.24
C PRO A 224 -3.74 19.44 0.89
N ILE A 225 -4.36 18.84 -0.13
CA ILE A 225 -4.68 19.46 -1.41
C ILE A 225 -6.19 19.25 -1.61
N PRO A 226 -6.99 20.33 -1.78
CA PRO A 226 -8.43 20.20 -1.99
C PRO A 226 -8.75 19.44 -3.28
N VAL A 227 -9.93 18.80 -3.32
CA VAL A 227 -10.41 17.99 -4.47
C VAL A 227 -10.38 18.79 -5.78
N ILE A 228 -10.76 20.06 -5.73
CA ILE A 228 -10.45 21.03 -6.79
C ILE A 228 -9.08 21.64 -6.45
N THR A 229 -8.05 21.21 -7.15
CA THR A 229 -6.65 21.59 -6.84
C THR A 229 -6.40 23.08 -7.07
N TYR A 230 -5.41 23.65 -6.36
CA TYR A 230 -5.04 25.06 -6.51
C TYR A 230 -4.71 25.46 -7.97
N ASP A 231 -4.04 24.59 -8.72
CA ASP A 231 -3.67 24.81 -10.13
C ASP A 231 -4.87 24.81 -11.10
N THR A 232 -6.00 24.21 -10.69
CA THR A 232 -7.24 24.16 -11.47
C THR A 232 -8.27 25.18 -11.01
N TYR A 233 -8.13 25.73 -9.79
CA TYR A 233 -9.11 26.61 -9.17
C TYR A 233 -9.43 27.88 -10.00
N SER A 234 -8.41 28.58 -10.53
CA SER A 234 -8.62 29.77 -11.37
C SER A 234 -9.49 29.47 -12.58
N LYS A 235 -9.17 28.40 -13.31
CA LYS A 235 -9.92 27.91 -14.48
C LYS A 235 -11.36 27.56 -14.13
N PHE A 236 -11.59 27.01 -12.94
CA PHE A 236 -12.93 26.67 -12.45
C PHE A 236 -13.76 27.93 -12.15
N ILE A 237 -13.16 28.95 -11.55
CA ILE A 237 -13.82 30.25 -11.30
C ILE A 237 -14.09 30.99 -12.61
N ASP A 238 -13.17 30.96 -13.57
CA ASP A 238 -13.38 31.59 -14.88
C ASP A 238 -14.49 30.90 -15.68
N ALA A 239 -14.59 29.57 -15.63
CA ALA A 239 -15.72 28.84 -16.20
C ALA A 239 -17.05 29.18 -15.53
N ALA A 240 -17.07 29.35 -14.20
CA ALA A 240 -18.28 29.70 -13.44
C ALA A 240 -18.79 31.13 -13.72
N ARG A 241 -17.99 32.00 -14.35
CA ARG A 241 -18.41 33.35 -14.79
C ARG A 241 -19.13 33.36 -16.16
N LEU A 242 -19.17 32.22 -16.84
CA LEU A 242 -19.85 32.05 -18.14
C LEU A 242 -21.26 31.46 -17.99
N LEU A 243 -21.68 31.16 -16.76
CA LEU A 243 -22.99 30.64 -16.36
C LEU A 243 -23.84 31.74 -15.73
#